data_AF-A0A4P9TDC3-F1
#
_entry.id   AF-A0A4P9TDC3-F1
#
_cell.length_a   1.000
_cell.length_b   1.000
_cell.length_c   1.000
_cell.angle_alpha   90.00
_cell.angle_beta   90.00
_cell.angle_gamma   90.00
#
_symmetry.space_group_name_H-M   'P 1'
#
loop_
_entity.id
_entity.type
_entity.pdbx_description
1 polymer ?
#
loop_
_entity_poly.entity_id
_entity_poly.type
_entity_poly.pdbx_seq_one_letter_code
_entity_poly.pdbx_strand_id
1 'polypeptide(L)'
;MTDEAKLRAQLVDAFKGAEYPVAGPMELVPALPDGPGTTFESGEFSMTVMELQAKTSGGDFPYDDVESLVDDLFAELRDRGMMNA
;
A
#
# COMPACT_ATOMS: atom_id res chain seq x y z
N MET A 1 -8.96 16.33 -3.41
CA MET A 1 -9.69 15.12 -2.95
C MET A 1 -9.05 13.89 -3.54
N THR A 2 -8.74 12.90 -2.70
CA THR A 2 -8.09 11.65 -3.10
C THR A 2 -9.12 10.74 -3.78
N ASP A 3 -8.80 10.21 -4.96
CA ASP A 3 -9.59 9.14 -5.58
C ASP A 3 -9.12 7.81 -4.99
N GLU A 4 -9.87 7.30 -4.00
CA GLU A 4 -9.56 6.07 -3.29
C GLU A 4 -9.60 4.84 -4.22
N ALA A 5 -10.52 4.80 -5.19
CA ALA A 5 -10.63 3.68 -6.12
C ALA A 5 -9.39 3.60 -7.02
N LYS A 6 -8.93 4.76 -7.52
CA LYS A 6 -7.67 4.85 -8.29
C LYS A 6 -6.45 4.49 -7.44
N LEU A 7 -6.41 4.92 -6.18
CA LEU A 7 -5.30 4.59 -5.28
C LEU A 7 -5.28 3.10 -4.94
N ARG A 8 -6.46 2.50 -4.73
CA ARG A 8 -6.61 1.08 -4.41
C ARG A 8 -6.14 0.21 -5.57
N ALA A 9 -6.53 0.56 -6.79
CA ALA A 9 -6.06 -0.12 -7.99
C ALA A 9 -4.54 -0.11 -8.10
N GLN A 10 -3.87 1.02 -7.85
CA GLN A 10 -2.41 1.11 -7.88
C GLN A 10 -1.73 0.22 -6.83
N LEU A 11 -2.25 0.21 -5.60
CA LEU A 11 -1.69 -0.60 -4.52
C LEU A 11 -1.88 -2.10 -4.79
N VAL A 12 -3.07 -2.51 -5.24
CA VAL A 12 -3.33 -3.90 -5.67
C VAL A 12 -2.41 -4.28 -6.82
N ASP A 13 -2.30 -3.43 -7.85
CA ASP A 13 -1.45 -3.71 -9.01
C ASP A 13 0.04 -3.83 -8.66
N ALA A 14 0.51 -3.05 -7.69
CA ALA A 14 1.89 -3.08 -7.23
C ALA A 14 2.20 -4.29 -6.33
N PHE A 15 1.24 -4.73 -5.51
CA PHE A 15 1.46 -5.80 -4.53
C PHE A 15 0.95 -7.18 -4.99
N LYS A 16 0.12 -7.28 -6.03
CA LYS A 16 -0.42 -8.57 -6.52
C LYS A 16 0.66 -9.53 -7.04
N GLY A 17 1.83 -9.02 -7.38
CA GLY A 17 2.97 -9.82 -7.86
C GLY A 17 3.81 -10.44 -6.76
N ALA A 18 3.52 -10.16 -5.48
CA ALA A 18 4.24 -10.74 -4.36
C ALA A 18 3.93 -12.22 -4.16
N GLU A 19 4.84 -12.95 -3.51
CA GLU A 19 4.63 -14.35 -3.15
C GLU A 19 3.85 -14.44 -1.83
N TYR A 20 2.55 -14.68 -1.92
CA TYR A 20 1.69 -14.84 -0.74
C TYR A 20 1.77 -16.27 -0.15
N PRO A 21 1.65 -16.44 1.19
CA PRO A 21 1.41 -15.38 2.16
C PRO A 21 2.65 -14.52 2.40
N VAL A 22 2.45 -13.21 2.41
CA VAL A 22 3.53 -12.26 2.73
C VAL A 22 3.64 -12.14 4.24
N ALA A 23 4.83 -12.30 4.79
CA ALA A 23 5.09 -12.26 6.23
C ALA A 23 5.58 -10.89 6.72
N GLY A 24 5.91 -9.97 5.81
CA GLY A 24 6.30 -8.61 6.18
C GLY A 24 6.50 -7.66 5.00
N PRO A 25 6.67 -6.35 5.27
CA PRO A 25 6.76 -5.31 4.24
C PRO A 25 7.93 -5.50 3.26
N MET A 26 9.02 -6.12 3.72
CA MET A 26 10.22 -6.36 2.91
C MET A 26 9.97 -7.40 1.80
N GLU A 27 9.01 -8.29 1.97
CA GLU A 27 8.65 -9.32 0.97
C GLU A 27 7.83 -8.75 -0.19
N LEU A 28 7.26 -7.55 -0.01
CA LEU A 28 6.59 -6.82 -1.08
C LEU A 28 7.58 -6.14 -2.04
N VAL A 29 8.80 -5.84 -1.57
CA VAL A 29 9.79 -5.06 -2.34
C VAL A 29 10.13 -5.67 -3.70
N PRO A 30 10.34 -7.00 -3.83
CA PRO A 30 10.63 -7.62 -5.12
C PRO A 30 9.49 -7.55 -6.14
N ALA A 31 8.24 -7.39 -5.69
CA ALA A 31 7.07 -7.31 -6.56
C ALA A 31 6.85 -5.90 -7.15
N LEU A 32 7.49 -4.89 -6.56
CA LEU A 32 7.29 -3.49 -6.90
C LEU A 32 8.04 -3.12 -8.19
N PRO A 33 7.41 -2.35 -9.10
CA PRO A 33 8.01 -1.99 -10.39
C PRO A 33 9.30 -1.18 -10.25
N ASP A 34 9.37 -0.26 -9.29
CA ASP A 34 10.55 0.57 -8.99
C ASP A 34 11.12 0.26 -7.59
N GLY A 35 10.84 -0.93 -7.06
CA GLY A 35 11.23 -1.30 -5.71
C GLY A 35 10.70 -0.29 -4.67
N PRO A 36 11.49 0.07 -3.63
CA PRO A 36 11.09 1.04 -2.60
C PRO A 36 10.82 2.45 -3.12
N GLY A 37 11.26 2.78 -4.34
CA GLY A 37 11.02 4.05 -5.01
C GLY A 37 9.68 4.15 -5.73
N THR A 38 8.90 3.06 -5.76
CA THR A 38 7.54 3.08 -6.35
C THR A 38 6.67 4.10 -5.63
N THR A 39 6.00 4.95 -6.38
CA THR A 39 5.14 6.03 -5.85
C THR A 39 3.68 5.75 -6.16
N PHE A 40 2.82 5.99 -5.17
CA PHE A 40 1.36 5.92 -5.30
C PHE A 40 0.78 7.32 -5.30
N GLU A 41 -0.03 7.64 -6.30
CA GLU A 41 -0.54 9.01 -6.49
C GLU A 41 -2.03 9.05 -6.80
N SER A 42 -2.75 9.90 -6.07
CA SER A 42 -4.17 10.15 -6.32
C SER A 42 -4.60 11.52 -5.81
N GLY A 43 -4.86 12.46 -6.73
CA GLY A 43 -5.20 13.83 -6.38
C GLY A 43 -4.06 14.54 -5.65
N GLU A 44 -4.26 14.82 -4.37
CA GLU A 44 -3.27 15.46 -3.49
C GLU A 44 -2.42 14.45 -2.70
N PHE A 45 -2.80 13.17 -2.76
CA PHE A 45 -2.02 12.08 -2.19
C PHE A 45 -0.87 11.74 -3.14
N SER A 46 0.38 11.80 -2.65
CA SER A 46 1.56 11.27 -3.33
C SER A 46 2.55 10.80 -2.26
N MET A 47 2.88 9.51 -2.28
CA MET A 47 3.82 8.88 -1.35
C MET A 47 4.56 7.73 -2.00
N THR A 48 5.84 7.60 -1.70
CA THR A 48 6.64 6.41 -2.04
C THR A 48 6.29 5.24 -1.12
N VAL A 49 6.62 4.01 -1.55
CA VAL A 49 6.52 2.82 -0.70
C VAL A 49 7.34 2.97 0.59
N MET A 50 8.53 3.56 0.51
CA MET A 50 9.35 3.79 1.71
C MET A 50 8.66 4.74 2.70
N GLU A 51 8.07 5.83 2.22
CA GLU A 51 7.31 6.75 3.09
C GLU A 51 6.03 6.10 3.61
N LEU A 52 5.36 5.28 2.79
CA LEU A 52 4.19 4.51 3.20
C LEU A 52 4.57 3.58 4.35
N GLN A 53 5.62 2.78 4.23
CA GLN A 53 6.13 1.89 5.28
C GLN A 53 6.59 2.65 6.53
N ALA A 54 7.15 3.85 6.39
CA ALA A 54 7.55 4.67 7.54
C ALA A 54 6.34 5.29 8.27
N LYS A 55 5.25 5.54 7.55
CA LYS A 55 4.02 6.15 8.05
C LYS A 55 2.89 5.14 8.25
N THR A 56 3.15 3.85 8.18
CA THR A 56 2.17 2.79 8.45
C THR A 56 2.85 1.72 9.30
N SER A 57 2.11 0.85 9.97
CA SER A 57 2.72 -0.37 10.53
C SER A 57 3.17 -1.33 9.43
N GLY A 58 2.73 -1.09 8.19
CA GLY A 58 2.82 -1.99 7.06
C GLY A 58 1.64 -2.98 6.99
N GLY A 59 0.74 -2.95 7.98
CA GLY A 59 -0.36 -3.89 8.17
C GLY A 59 -0.07 -4.95 9.25
N ASP A 60 -1.04 -5.83 9.47
CA ASP A 60 -1.09 -6.89 10.48
C ASP A 60 -0.61 -8.25 9.93
N PHE A 61 0.56 -8.26 9.31
CA PHE A 61 1.15 -9.47 8.69
C PHE A 61 1.06 -10.73 9.59
N PRO A 62 0.92 -11.93 8.99
CA PRO A 62 0.98 -12.21 7.56
C PRO A 62 -0.35 -11.94 6.83
N TYR A 63 -0.25 -11.63 5.54
CA TYR A 63 -1.40 -11.53 4.65
C TYR A 63 -1.42 -12.67 3.65
N ASP A 64 -2.56 -13.34 3.52
CA ASP A 64 -2.75 -14.45 2.58
C ASP A 64 -3.06 -13.98 1.16
N ASP A 65 -3.53 -12.74 1.00
CA ASP A 65 -3.89 -12.16 -0.28
C ASP A 65 -3.69 -10.63 -0.31
N VAL A 66 -3.63 -10.08 -1.53
CA VAL A 66 -3.40 -8.65 -1.78
C VAL A 66 -4.56 -7.77 -1.35
N GLU A 67 -5.79 -8.27 -1.43
CA GLU A 67 -6.99 -7.48 -1.14
C GLU A 67 -7.05 -7.16 0.36
N SER A 68 -6.81 -8.17 1.21
CA SER A 68 -6.75 -8.04 2.66
C SER A 68 -5.64 -7.06 3.11
N LEU A 69 -4.44 -7.17 2.52
CA LEU A 69 -3.34 -6.24 2.77
C LEU A 69 -3.71 -4.79 2.42
N VAL A 70 -4.31 -4.60 1.24
CA VAL A 70 -4.66 -3.26 0.76
C VAL A 70 -5.80 -2.67 1.58
N ASP A 71 -6.80 -3.46 1.97
CA ASP A 71 -7.92 -2.97 2.78
C ASP A 71 -7.46 -2.46 4.16
N ASP A 72 -6.57 -3.18 4.83
CA ASP A 72 -6.01 -2.75 6.13
C ASP A 72 -5.13 -1.51 6.00
N LEU A 73 -4.29 -1.46 4.96
CA LEU A 73 -3.48 -0.29 4.67
C LEU A 73 -4.36 0.95 4.44
N PHE A 74 -5.48 0.79 3.73
CA PHE A 74 -6.45 1.87 3.54
C PHE A 74 -7.12 2.29 4.85
N ALA A 75 -7.47 1.35 5.72
CA ALA A 75 -7.99 1.67 7.05
C ALA A 75 -6.99 2.52 7.83
N GLU A 76 -5.70 2.14 7.84
CA GLU A 76 -4.67 2.90 8.53
C GLU A 76 -4.45 4.30 7.94
N LEU A 77 -4.45 4.44 6.62
CA LEU A 77 -4.33 5.73 5.95
C LEU A 77 -5.51 6.68 6.26
N ARG A 78 -6.73 6.14 6.40
CA ARG A 78 -7.93 6.89 6.83
C ARG A 78 -7.81 7.31 8.28
N ASP A 79 -7.43 6.41 9.17
CA ASP A 79 -7.28 6.69 10.60
C ASP A 79 -6.22 7.77 10.87
N ARG A 80 -5.19 7.83 10.01
CA ARG A 80 -4.15 8.87 10.05
C ARG A 80 -4.56 10.19 9.38
N GLY A 81 -5.77 10.28 8.82
CA GLY A 81 -6.28 11.47 8.13
C GLY A 81 -5.54 11.79 6.82
N MET A 82 -4.87 10.80 6.21
CA MET A 82 -4.14 10.98 4.95
C MET A 82 -5.04 10.82 3.72
N MET A 83 -6.25 10.31 3.92
CA MET A 83 -7.30 10.24 2.91
C MET A 83 -8.43 11.17 3.34
N ASN A 84 -8.50 12.34 2.70
CA ASN A 84 -9.58 13.28 2.93
C ASN A 84 -10.83 12.78 2.20
N ALA A 85 -11.89 12.49 2.95
CA ALA A 85 -13.25 12.24 2.47
C ALA A 85 -13.89 13.52 1.90
#